data_AF-A0A377DTX2-F1
#
_entry.id   AF-A0A377DTX2-F1
#
_cell.length_a   1.000
_cell.length_b   1.000
_cell.length_c   1.000
_cell.angle_alpha   90.00
_cell.angle_beta   90.00
_cell.angle_gamma   90.00
#
_symmetry.space_group_name_H-M   'P 1'
#
loop_
_entity.id
_entity.type
_entity.pdbx_description
1 polymer ?
#
loop_
_entity_poly.entity_id
_entity_poly.type
_entity_poly.pdbx_seq_one_letter_code
_entity_poly.pdbx_strand_id
1 'polypeptide(L)'
;MIGAGQVYGLSARGLAIDTALPSGEEFPRFKEFWIERPKPTDKRLTIYALLDSPRATGAYKFVVMPGRDTVVDVQSKIYLRDKVGKLGVAPLTSMFLFGPNQPSPANNYRPELHDSNGLSIHAGNGEWIWRPLNNPKHLAVSSFSMEKPARLWSVAARS
;
A
#
# COMPACT_ATOMS: atom_id res chain seq x y z
N MET A 1 1.10 -9.37 2.95
CA MET A 1 0.69 -10.18 4.13
C MET A 1 -0.71 -10.69 3.88
N ILE A 2 -1.06 -11.87 4.37
CA ILE A 2 -2.39 -12.46 4.22
C ILE A 2 -2.93 -12.86 5.60
N GLY A 3 -4.24 -12.70 5.80
CA GLY A 3 -4.98 -13.29 6.91
C GLY A 3 -5.31 -14.77 6.67
N ALA A 4 -5.94 -15.40 7.65
CA ALA A 4 -6.37 -16.80 7.53
C ALA A 4 -7.36 -16.98 6.36
N GLY A 5 -7.06 -17.92 5.45
CA GLY A 5 -7.91 -18.23 4.29
C GLY A 5 -7.87 -17.21 3.14
N GLN A 6 -7.00 -16.21 3.21
CA GLN A 6 -6.81 -15.23 2.13
C GLN A 6 -5.75 -15.68 1.12
N VAL A 7 -5.89 -15.23 -0.13
CA VAL A 7 -4.89 -15.38 -1.20
C VAL A 7 -4.17 -14.05 -1.39
N TYR A 8 -2.91 -14.09 -1.83
CA TYR A 8 -2.16 -12.88 -2.15
C TYR A 8 -2.84 -12.07 -3.27
N GLY A 9 -2.86 -10.74 -3.11
CA GLY A 9 -3.33 -9.78 -4.11
C GLY A 9 -2.52 -8.48 -4.01
N LEU A 10 -2.96 -7.55 -3.17
CA LEU A 10 -2.26 -6.28 -2.99
C LEU A 10 -0.94 -6.41 -2.22
N SER A 11 -0.03 -5.48 -2.51
CA SER A 11 1.27 -5.34 -1.86
C SER A 11 1.40 -3.96 -1.19
N ALA A 12 2.15 -3.91 -0.09
CA ALA A 12 2.55 -2.66 0.55
C ALA A 12 4.06 -2.44 0.34
N ARG A 13 4.50 -1.19 0.20
CA ARG A 13 5.92 -0.82 0.12
C ARG A 13 6.31 0.01 1.35
N GLY A 14 7.60 0.02 1.69
CA GLY A 14 8.10 0.83 2.81
C GLY A 14 8.01 2.33 2.53
N LEU A 15 8.33 2.73 1.30
CA LEU A 15 8.37 4.11 0.84
C LEU A 15 8.22 4.14 -0.69
N ALA A 16 7.60 5.18 -1.22
CA ALA A 16 7.56 5.46 -2.65
C ALA A 16 8.13 6.87 -2.91
N ILE A 17 8.90 7.03 -3.98
CA ILE A 17 9.58 8.31 -4.30
C ILE A 17 9.31 8.64 -5.76
N ASP A 18 8.80 9.85 -6.02
CA ASP A 18 8.55 10.38 -7.37
C ASP A 18 7.61 9.53 -8.25
N THR A 19 6.77 8.68 -7.64
CA THR A 19 5.76 7.89 -8.36
C THR A 19 4.86 8.79 -9.21
N ALA A 20 4.68 8.40 -10.47
CA ALA A 20 3.90 9.11 -11.48
C ALA A 20 4.40 10.54 -11.81
N LEU A 21 5.67 10.86 -11.54
CA LEU A 21 6.31 12.07 -12.06
C LEU A 21 7.02 11.79 -13.41
N PRO A 22 7.07 12.76 -14.34
CA PRO A 22 7.79 12.62 -15.61
C PRO A 22 9.29 12.33 -15.45
N SER A 23 9.89 12.72 -14.32
CA SER A 23 11.30 12.44 -13.98
C SER A 23 11.60 10.96 -13.74
N GLY A 24 10.58 10.12 -13.57
CA GLY A 24 10.72 8.71 -13.23
C GLY A 24 10.56 8.43 -11.73
N GLU A 25 10.07 7.23 -11.42
CA GLU A 25 9.92 6.74 -10.05
C GLU A 25 11.26 6.18 -9.53
N GLU A 26 11.60 6.53 -8.30
CA GLU A 26 12.69 5.90 -7.55
C GLU A 26 12.12 4.80 -6.66
N PHE A 27 12.80 3.64 -6.65
CA PHE A 27 12.36 2.45 -5.93
C PHE A 27 13.30 2.15 -4.75
N PRO A 28 12.97 2.64 -3.53
CA PRO A 28 13.65 2.20 -2.32
C PRO A 28 13.51 0.69 -2.10
N ARG A 29 14.55 0.07 -1.55
CA ARG A 29 14.55 -1.35 -1.19
C ARG A 29 14.98 -1.55 0.25
N PHE A 30 14.40 -2.57 0.90
CA PHE A 30 14.97 -3.06 2.14
C PHE A 30 16.24 -3.85 1.84
N LYS A 31 17.36 -3.48 2.48
CA LYS A 31 18.64 -4.14 2.26
C LYS A 31 19.06 -5.07 3.40
N GLU A 32 18.57 -4.83 4.60
CA GLU A 32 18.89 -5.61 5.79
C GLU A 32 17.65 -5.80 6.65
N PHE A 33 17.57 -6.95 7.31
CA PHE A 33 16.48 -7.33 8.20
C PHE A 33 17.03 -7.92 9.50
N TRP A 34 16.42 -7.54 10.62
CA TRP A 34 16.67 -8.18 11.92
C TRP A 34 15.34 -8.71 12.44
N ILE A 35 15.25 -10.03 12.54
CA ILE A 35 14.03 -10.71 13.00
C ILE A 35 14.25 -11.10 14.46
N GLU A 36 13.44 -10.53 15.36
CA GLU A 36 13.48 -10.88 16.77
C GLU A 36 12.91 -12.28 16.96
N ARG A 37 13.67 -13.18 17.61
CA ARG A 37 13.16 -14.52 17.92
C ARG A 37 12.01 -14.38 18.93
N PRO A 38 10.78 -14.78 18.58
CA PRO A 38 9.66 -14.71 19.50
C PRO A 38 9.83 -15.74 20.63
N LYS A 39 9.28 -15.45 21.81
CA LYS A 39 9.15 -16.43 22.89
C LYS A 39 8.11 -17.49 22.49
N PRO A 40 8.14 -18.70 23.07
CA PRO A 40 7.18 -19.77 22.75
C PRO A 40 5.71 -19.38 22.90
N THR A 41 5.40 -18.41 23.77
CA THR A 41 4.04 -17.92 24.05
C THR A 41 3.65 -16.67 23.26
N ASP A 42 4.58 -16.08 22.49
CA ASP A 42 4.31 -14.83 21.78
C ASP A 42 3.39 -15.09 20.57
N LYS A 43 2.39 -14.22 20.42
CA LYS A 43 1.45 -14.24 19.29
C LYS A 43 1.79 -13.20 18.22
N ARG A 44 3.02 -12.68 18.23
CA ARG A 44 3.48 -11.63 17.33
C ARG A 44 4.94 -11.83 16.95
N LEU A 45 5.32 -11.30 15.80
CA LEU A 45 6.69 -11.31 15.31
C LEU A 45 7.17 -9.86 15.08
N THR A 46 8.29 -9.48 15.69
CA THR A 46 8.93 -8.20 15.45
C THR A 46 10.00 -8.35 14.38
N ILE A 47 9.94 -7.51 13.35
CA ILE A 47 10.94 -7.44 12.27
C ILE A 47 11.42 -5.99 12.18
N TYR A 48 12.72 -5.77 12.27
CA TYR A 48 13.34 -4.50 11.92
C TYR A 48 13.88 -4.58 10.50
N ALA A 49 13.82 -3.47 9.78
CA ALA A 49 14.37 -3.40 8.43
C ALA A 49 15.05 -2.05 8.15
N LEU A 50 16.14 -2.11 7.41
CA LEU A 50 16.85 -0.94 6.90
C LEU A 50 16.49 -0.75 5.42
N LEU A 51 15.86 0.38 5.12
CA LEU A 51 15.50 0.83 3.78
C LEU A 51 16.59 1.73 3.22
N ASP A 52 16.92 1.52 1.95
CA ASP A 52 17.95 2.25 1.25
C ASP A 52 17.51 2.61 -0.18
N SER A 53 17.82 3.83 -0.61
CA SER A 53 17.50 4.38 -1.92
C SER A 53 18.47 5.50 -2.27
N PRO A 54 18.71 5.85 -3.56
CA PRO A 54 19.61 6.94 -3.92
C PRO A 54 19.44 8.22 -3.08
N ARG A 55 18.20 8.68 -2.84
CA ARG A 55 17.91 9.95 -2.16
C ARG A 55 17.29 9.81 -0.78
N ALA A 56 17.10 8.60 -0.27
CA ALA A 56 16.51 8.38 1.05
C ALA A 56 17.00 7.11 1.75
N THR A 57 16.92 7.10 3.07
CA THR A 57 17.07 5.90 3.90
C THR A 57 16.00 5.88 4.97
N GLY A 58 15.70 4.70 5.52
CA GLY A 58 14.79 4.61 6.64
C GLY A 58 15.00 3.39 7.51
N ALA A 59 14.65 3.52 8.79
CA ALA A 59 14.60 2.42 9.74
C ALA A 59 13.14 2.08 10.04
N TYR A 60 12.79 0.81 9.92
CA TYR A 60 11.43 0.32 10.10
C TYR A 60 11.38 -0.69 11.22
N LYS A 61 10.28 -0.68 11.98
CA LYS A 61 9.86 -1.73 12.91
C LYS A 61 8.48 -2.19 12.48
N PHE A 62 8.38 -3.46 12.11
CA PHE A 62 7.14 -4.16 11.81
C PHE A 62 6.80 -5.06 12.99
N VAL A 63 5.59 -4.95 13.54
CA VAL A 63 5.05 -5.91 14.51
C VAL A 63 3.88 -6.62 13.83
N VAL A 64 4.14 -7.86 13.43
CA VAL A 64 3.18 -8.72 12.73
C VAL A 64 2.35 -9.48 13.75
N MET A 65 1.04 -9.34 13.69
CA MET A 65 0.06 -10.03 14.54
C MET A 65 -0.88 -10.85 13.64
N PRO A 66 -0.57 -12.13 13.39
CA PRO A 66 -1.42 -13.00 12.59
C PRO A 66 -2.73 -13.33 13.31
N GLY A 67 -3.80 -13.50 12.54
CA GLY A 67 -5.13 -13.85 13.02
C GLY A 67 -6.09 -14.10 11.86
N ARG A 68 -7.40 -13.90 12.10
CA ARG A 68 -8.38 -13.80 11.00
C ARG A 68 -7.93 -12.71 10.03
N ASP A 69 -7.62 -11.55 10.58
CA ASP A 69 -6.89 -10.48 9.90
C ASP A 69 -5.45 -10.48 10.42
N THR A 70 -4.48 -10.45 9.51
CA THR A 70 -3.08 -10.23 9.89
C THR A 70 -2.84 -8.73 9.96
N VAL A 71 -2.69 -8.21 11.16
CA VAL A 71 -2.38 -6.79 11.40
C VAL A 71 -0.88 -6.61 11.45
N VAL A 72 -0.37 -5.58 10.76
CA VAL A 72 1.03 -5.17 10.86
C VAL A 72 1.08 -3.75 11.37
N ASP A 73 1.59 -3.58 12.59
CA ASP A 73 1.95 -2.27 13.10
C ASP A 73 3.30 -1.86 12.49
N VAL A 74 3.37 -0.63 11.97
CA VAL A 74 4.53 -0.11 11.24
C VAL A 74 4.97 1.20 11.87
N GLN A 75 6.15 1.18 12.48
CA GLN A 75 6.86 2.40 12.85
C GLN A 75 8.01 2.62 11.88
N SER A 76 8.20 3.87 11.43
CA SER A 76 9.30 4.23 10.55
C SER A 76 9.97 5.53 10.97
N LYS A 77 11.27 5.62 10.69
CA LYS A 77 12.04 6.88 10.69
C LYS A 77 12.70 7.01 9.33
N ILE A 78 12.37 8.07 8.60
CA ILE A 78 12.84 8.29 7.23
C ILE A 78 13.73 9.52 7.21
N TYR A 79 14.86 9.39 6.52
CA TYR A 79 15.85 10.44 6.35
C TYR A 79 16.11 10.65 4.87
N LEU A 80 15.93 11.88 4.40
CA LEU A 80 16.27 12.26 3.03
C LEU A 80 17.77 12.56 2.95
N ARG A 81 18.43 12.01 1.94
CA ARG A 81 19.82 12.33 1.58
C ARG A 81 19.89 13.51 0.63
N ASP A 82 18.84 13.70 -0.15
CA ASP A 82 18.65 14.82 -1.06
C ASP A 82 17.15 15.13 -1.21
N LYS A 83 16.83 16.24 -1.87
CA LYS A 83 15.47 16.64 -2.20
C LYS A 83 14.81 15.61 -3.13
N VAL A 84 13.53 15.37 -2.88
CA VAL A 84 12.65 14.55 -3.70
C VAL A 84 11.45 15.37 -4.13
N GLY A 85 10.87 15.08 -5.29
CA GLY A 85 9.70 15.81 -5.80
C GLY A 85 8.40 15.37 -5.12
N LYS A 86 8.26 14.06 -4.87
CA LYS A 86 7.09 13.47 -4.20
C LYS A 86 7.52 12.33 -3.28
N LEU A 87 7.03 12.36 -2.03
CA LEU A 87 7.24 11.29 -1.05
C LEU A 87 5.92 10.60 -0.74
N GLY A 88 5.82 9.29 -1.02
CA GLY A 88 4.67 8.45 -0.73
C GLY A 88 4.87 7.67 0.56
N VAL A 89 4.08 7.98 1.58
CA VAL A 89 4.07 7.30 2.89
C VAL A 89 2.97 6.24 2.94
N ALA A 90 3.26 5.10 3.58
CA ALA A 90 2.38 3.93 3.63
C ALA A 90 1.79 3.52 2.24
N PRO A 91 2.62 3.42 1.18
CA PRO A 91 2.14 3.13 -0.15
C PRO A 91 1.56 1.72 -0.28
N LEU A 92 0.41 1.63 -0.94
CA LEU A 92 -0.23 0.38 -1.35
C LEU A 92 -0.16 0.26 -2.88
N THR A 93 -0.03 -0.97 -3.37
CA THR A 93 0.01 -1.29 -4.80
C THR A 93 -0.91 -2.48 -5.03
N SER A 94 -1.80 -2.35 -6.00
CA SER A 94 -2.82 -3.34 -6.34
C SER A 94 -3.02 -3.36 -7.86
N MET A 95 -3.91 -4.20 -8.36
CA MET A 95 -4.20 -4.35 -9.77
C MET A 95 -5.72 -4.34 -10.01
N PHE A 96 -6.13 -3.65 -11.07
CA PHE A 96 -7.51 -3.66 -11.58
C PHE A 96 -7.47 -3.78 -13.11
N LEU A 97 -8.07 -4.83 -13.67
CA LEU A 97 -8.14 -5.04 -15.12
C LEU A 97 -9.50 -4.61 -15.67
N PHE A 98 -10.58 -5.18 -15.15
CA PHE A 98 -11.97 -4.84 -15.47
C PHE A 98 -12.94 -5.23 -14.34
N GLY A 99 -14.12 -4.63 -14.34
CA GLY A 99 -15.21 -4.90 -13.39
C GLY A 99 -16.53 -4.31 -13.89
N PRO A 100 -17.64 -4.38 -13.12
CA PRO A 100 -18.95 -3.89 -13.57
C PRO A 100 -18.96 -2.41 -13.96
N ASN A 101 -18.11 -1.59 -13.34
CA ASN A 101 -17.94 -0.16 -13.63
C ASN A 101 -17.09 0.12 -14.89
N GLN A 102 -16.34 -0.86 -15.38
CA GLN A 102 -15.57 -0.82 -16.62
C GLN A 102 -15.45 -2.25 -17.18
N PRO A 103 -16.46 -2.74 -17.91
CA PRO A 103 -16.48 -4.11 -18.41
C PRO A 103 -15.31 -4.44 -19.34
N SER A 104 -14.97 -5.73 -19.43
CA SER A 104 -13.96 -6.21 -20.38
C SER A 104 -14.39 -5.90 -21.83
N PRO A 105 -13.50 -5.35 -22.67
CA PRO A 105 -13.80 -5.13 -24.09
C PRO A 105 -13.84 -6.44 -24.90
N ALA A 106 -13.24 -7.51 -24.37
CA ALA A 106 -13.25 -8.85 -24.96
C ALA A 106 -14.23 -9.74 -24.19
N ASN A 107 -14.86 -10.69 -24.88
CA ASN A 107 -15.66 -11.73 -24.23
C ASN A 107 -14.80 -12.47 -23.20
N ASN A 108 -15.25 -12.43 -21.96
CA ASN A 108 -14.62 -13.11 -20.84
C ASN A 108 -15.70 -13.85 -20.06
N TYR A 109 -15.44 -15.08 -19.66
CA TYR A 109 -16.37 -15.84 -18.82
C TYR A 109 -16.39 -15.31 -17.38
N ARG A 110 -15.37 -14.55 -16.98
CA ARG A 110 -15.31 -13.88 -15.68
C ARG A 110 -16.07 -12.55 -15.74
N PRO A 111 -16.92 -12.26 -14.76
CA PRO A 111 -17.60 -10.97 -14.67
C PRO A 111 -16.65 -9.82 -14.28
N GLU A 112 -15.57 -10.12 -13.54
CA GLU A 112 -14.58 -9.15 -13.07
C GLU A 112 -13.19 -9.79 -12.89
N LEU A 113 -12.14 -8.97 -12.93
CA LEU A 113 -10.75 -9.41 -12.70
C LEU A 113 -9.95 -8.25 -12.09
N HIS A 114 -9.73 -8.33 -10.78
CA HIS A 114 -8.95 -7.35 -10.02
C HIS A 114 -8.56 -7.86 -8.63
N ASP A 115 -7.46 -7.35 -8.07
CA ASP A 115 -7.10 -7.55 -6.66
C ASP A 115 -7.83 -6.55 -5.75
N SER A 116 -8.29 -5.43 -6.32
CA SER A 116 -9.07 -4.41 -5.62
C SER A 116 -9.92 -3.62 -6.60
N ASN A 117 -11.03 -3.05 -6.13
CA ASN A 117 -11.95 -2.30 -6.99
C ASN A 117 -12.30 -0.89 -6.50
N GLY A 118 -11.75 -0.47 -5.37
CA GLY A 118 -11.83 0.93 -4.97
C GLY A 118 -10.80 1.34 -3.93
N LEU A 119 -10.61 2.64 -3.86
CA LEU A 119 -9.91 3.34 -2.79
C LEU A 119 -10.96 3.86 -1.79
N SER A 120 -10.85 3.42 -0.55
CA SER A 120 -11.63 3.93 0.57
C SER A 120 -10.79 4.92 1.36
N ILE A 121 -11.34 6.10 1.63
CA ILE A 121 -10.69 7.15 2.39
C ILE A 121 -11.62 7.56 3.52
N HIS A 122 -11.11 7.56 4.75
CA HIS A 122 -11.76 8.20 5.87
C HIS A 122 -11.08 9.55 6.14
N ALA A 123 -11.74 10.62 5.72
CA ALA A 123 -11.19 11.96 5.74
C ALA A 123 -11.22 12.55 7.16
N GLY A 124 -10.37 13.55 7.42
CA GLY A 124 -10.22 14.19 8.73
C GLY A 124 -11.48 14.81 9.31
N ASN A 125 -12.38 15.24 8.43
CA ASN A 125 -13.69 15.80 8.74
C ASN A 125 -14.75 14.73 9.06
N GLY A 126 -14.40 13.44 9.04
CA GLY A 126 -15.32 12.32 9.28
C GLY A 126 -16.03 11.81 8.02
N GLU A 127 -15.79 12.41 6.86
CA GLU A 127 -16.36 11.96 5.58
C GLU A 127 -15.73 10.63 5.13
N TRP A 128 -16.56 9.75 4.57
CA TRP A 128 -16.12 8.54 3.89
C TRP A 128 -16.20 8.74 2.38
N ILE A 129 -15.06 8.66 1.71
CA ILE A 129 -14.96 8.74 0.25
C ILE A 129 -14.69 7.35 -0.29
N TRP A 130 -15.49 6.91 -1.26
CA TRP A 130 -15.24 5.71 -2.05
C TRP A 130 -14.94 6.11 -3.49
N ARG A 131 -13.73 5.81 -3.95
CA ARG A 131 -13.29 6.04 -5.33
C ARG A 131 -13.12 4.69 -6.02
N PRO A 132 -14.07 4.24 -6.86
CA PRO A 132 -13.91 3.02 -7.66
C PRO A 132 -12.64 3.10 -8.51
N LEU A 133 -11.92 2.00 -8.66
CA LEU A 133 -10.75 1.94 -9.54
C LEU A 133 -11.20 1.84 -11.01
N ASN A 134 -10.32 2.27 -11.90
CA ASN A 134 -10.46 2.14 -13.34
C ASN A 134 -9.10 1.78 -13.97
N ASN A 135 -9.14 1.28 -15.20
CA ASN A 135 -7.98 0.95 -16.03
C ASN A 135 -7.94 1.90 -17.25
N PRO A 136 -7.49 3.16 -17.07
CA PRO A 136 -7.50 4.17 -18.12
C PRO A 136 -6.47 3.89 -19.22
N LYS A 137 -6.71 4.40 -20.43
CA LYS A 137 -5.76 4.28 -21.57
C LYS A 137 -4.44 5.02 -21.36
N HIS A 138 -4.43 6.01 -20.46
CA HIS A 138 -3.27 6.83 -20.13
C HIS A 138 -3.12 6.92 -18.61
N LEU A 139 -1.89 7.19 -18.14
CA LEU A 139 -1.60 7.37 -16.73
C LEU A 139 -2.53 8.44 -16.12
N ALA A 140 -3.25 8.05 -15.07
CA ALA A 140 -4.14 8.94 -14.33
C ALA A 140 -3.64 9.11 -12.90
N VAL A 141 -3.59 10.35 -12.44
CA VAL A 141 -3.27 10.70 -11.05
C VAL A 141 -4.47 11.43 -10.46
N SER A 142 -5.04 10.89 -9.39
CA SER A 142 -6.11 11.54 -8.61
C SER A 142 -5.54 11.96 -7.26
N SER A 143 -5.78 13.21 -6.86
CA SER A 143 -5.29 13.76 -5.59
C SER A 143 -6.48 14.18 -4.73
N PHE A 144 -6.44 13.78 -3.45
CA PHE A 144 -7.46 14.11 -2.45
C PHE A 144 -6.77 14.90 -1.33
N SER A 145 -6.92 16.23 -1.35
CA SER A 145 -6.25 17.13 -0.41
C SER A 145 -7.04 17.24 0.89
N MET A 146 -6.38 17.05 2.03
CA MET A 146 -6.96 17.24 3.37
C MET A 146 -5.85 17.55 4.39
N GLU A 147 -6.18 18.30 5.45
CA GLU A 147 -5.19 18.69 6.47
C GLU A 147 -4.70 17.52 7.34
N LYS A 148 -5.61 16.64 7.77
CA LYS A 148 -5.28 15.48 8.62
C LYS A 148 -6.19 14.32 8.26
N PRO A 149 -5.68 13.18 7.80
CA PRO A 149 -6.54 12.02 7.55
C PRO A 149 -7.03 11.37 8.86
N ALA A 150 -8.29 10.93 8.91
CA ALA A 150 -8.85 10.25 10.07
C ALA A 150 -8.49 8.76 10.04
N ARG A 151 -7.28 8.44 10.49
CA ARG A 151 -6.80 7.09 10.85
C ARG A 151 -6.70 6.02 9.75
N LEU A 152 -7.43 6.09 8.62
CA LEU A 152 -7.47 4.99 7.64
C LEU A 152 -7.60 5.45 6.17
N TRP A 153 -6.68 4.96 5.34
CA TRP A 153 -6.79 4.90 3.88
C TRP A 153 -6.55 3.45 3.49
N SER A 154 -7.42 2.89 2.66
CA SER A 154 -7.26 1.49 2.23
C SER A 154 -7.67 1.32 0.77
N VAL A 155 -6.90 0.50 0.07
CA VAL A 155 -7.37 -0.09 -1.19
C VAL A 155 -8.16 -1.34 -0.79
N ALA A 156 -9.38 -1.48 -1.28
CA ALA A 156 -10.29 -2.56 -0.90
C ALA A 156 -10.88 -3.28 -2.12
N ALA A 157 -11.21 -4.55 -1.91
CA ALA A 157 -12.11 -5.31 -2.76
C ALA A 157 -13.48 -5.36 -2.07
N ARG A 158 -14.51 -4.80 -2.71
CA ARG A 158 -15.90 -4.97 -2.29
C ARG A 158 -16.62 -5.78 -3.37
N SER A 159 -17.00 -7.03 -3.09
CA SER A 159 -17.87 -7.83 -3.96
C SER A 159 -19.28 -7.28 -4.00
#